data_AF-A0A6B8RLX7-F1
#
_entry.id   AF-A0A6B8RLX7-F1
#
_cell.length_a   1.000
_cell.length_b   1.000
_cell.length_c   1.000
_cell.angle_alpha   90.00
_cell.angle_beta   90.00
_cell.angle_gamma   90.00
#
_symmetry.space_group_name_H-M   'P 1'
#
loop_
_entity.id
_entity.type
_entity.pdbx_description
1 polymer ?
#
loop_
_entity_poly.entity_id
_entity_poly.type
_entity_poly.pdbx_seq_one_letter_code
_entity_poly.pdbx_strand_id
1 'polypeptide(L)'
;MKKSLFELQQEVDDYIAQFKEGYFSPLSLLARMSEEVGELAREVNHQFGEKPKKSTEEDNSIELELGDILFITICFANSLGIDLTEAHDKVMHKFQTRDANRWTKIDTELE
;
A
#
# COMPACT_ATOMS: atom_id res chain seq x y z
N MET A 1 12.23 -9.04 16.00
CA MET A 1 11.64 -9.89 14.94
C MET A 1 10.97 -8.98 13.92
N LYS A 2 10.91 -9.37 12.65
CA LYS A 2 10.13 -8.64 11.63
C LYS A 2 8.69 -9.15 11.68
N LYS A 3 7.71 -8.26 11.54
CA LYS A 3 6.29 -8.63 11.41
C LYS A 3 6.01 -9.22 10.03
N SER A 4 5.16 -10.23 9.98
CA SER A 4 4.58 -10.81 8.77
C SER A 4 3.38 -9.98 8.29
N LEU A 5 2.96 -10.18 7.04
CA LEU A 5 1.78 -9.50 6.50
C LEU A 5 0.49 -9.89 7.24
N PHE A 6 0.39 -11.16 7.66
CA PHE A 6 -0.68 -11.62 8.54
C PHE A 6 -0.71 -10.86 9.88
N GLU A 7 0.45 -10.71 10.53
CA GLU A 7 0.53 -9.96 11.79
C GLU A 7 0.14 -8.49 11.61
N LEU A 8 0.46 -7.87 10.47
CA LEU A 8 0.00 -6.51 10.15
C LEU A 8 -1.51 -6.45 9.93
N GLN A 9 -2.10 -7.42 9.22
CA GLN A 9 -3.55 -7.48 9.06
C GLN A 9 -4.27 -7.64 10.40
N GLN A 10 -3.75 -8.50 11.29
CA GLN A 10 -4.32 -8.72 12.61
C GLN A 10 -4.20 -7.47 13.49
N GLU A 11 -3.04 -6.81 13.48
CA GLU A 11 -2.82 -5.58 14.25
C GLU A 11 -3.80 -4.46 13.86
N VAL A 12 -4.06 -4.31 12.55
CA VAL A 12 -5.06 -3.36 12.07
C VAL A 12 -6.48 -3.79 12.43
N ASP A 13 -6.80 -5.08 12.36
CA ASP A 13 -8.11 -5.60 12.77
C ASP A 13 -8.37 -5.35 14.25
N ASP A 14 -7.41 -5.69 15.11
CA ASP A 14 -7.47 -5.44 16.55
C ASP A 14 -7.64 -3.94 16.85
N TYR A 15 -6.93 -3.08 16.11
CA TYR A 15 -7.08 -1.64 16.22
C TYR A 15 -8.48 -1.16 15.80
N ILE A 16 -9.04 -1.66 14.70
CA ILE A 16 -10.36 -1.21 14.23
C ILE A 16 -11.49 -1.78 15.09
N ALA A 17 -11.35 -3.00 15.61
CA ALA A 17 -12.34 -3.68 16.43
C ALA A 17 -12.63 -2.97 17.77
N GLN A 18 -11.77 -2.04 18.20
CA GLN A 18 -12.03 -1.22 19.39
C GLN A 18 -13.15 -0.19 19.18
N PHE A 19 -13.49 0.13 17.93
CA PHE A 19 -14.49 1.12 17.56
C PHE A 19 -15.83 0.45 17.24
N LYS A 20 -16.95 1.05 17.67
CA LYS A 20 -18.30 0.49 17.43
C LYS A 20 -18.70 0.55 15.96
N GLU A 21 -18.13 1.53 15.24
CA GLU A 21 -18.35 1.78 13.83
C GLU A 21 -17.70 0.70 12.96
N GLY A 22 -16.59 0.10 13.42
CA GLY A 22 -15.81 -0.88 12.67
C GLY A 22 -15.23 -0.31 11.38
N TYR A 23 -15.16 -1.14 10.33
CA TYR A 23 -14.68 -0.72 9.02
C TYR A 23 -15.67 0.18 8.28
N PHE A 24 -15.15 1.15 7.54
CA PHE A 24 -15.94 1.91 6.59
C PHE A 24 -16.49 1.05 5.44
N SER A 25 -17.50 1.57 4.73
CA SER A 25 -18.00 0.91 3.51
C SER A 25 -16.94 0.87 2.40
N PRO A 26 -17.00 -0.10 1.45
CA PRO A 26 -16.01 -0.22 0.38
C PRO A 26 -15.82 1.05 -0.46
N LEU A 27 -16.88 1.81 -0.72
CA LEU A 27 -16.78 3.08 -1.46
C LEU A 27 -16.06 4.16 -0.65
N SER A 28 -16.30 4.21 0.66
CA SER A 28 -15.60 5.11 1.56
C SER A 28 -14.11 4.75 1.68
N LEU A 29 -13.78 3.46 1.77
CA LEU A 29 -12.40 2.99 1.79
C LEU A 29 -11.67 3.29 0.47
N LEU A 30 -12.35 3.18 -0.67
CA LEU A 30 -11.79 3.57 -1.97
C LEU A 30 -11.53 5.08 -2.07
N ALA A 31 -12.46 5.90 -1.55
CA ALA A 31 -12.28 7.35 -1.50
C ALA A 31 -11.08 7.74 -0.63
N ARG A 32 -10.97 7.15 0.57
CA ARG A 32 -9.81 7.32 1.46
C ARG A 32 -8.50 6.88 0.80
N MET A 33 -8.48 5.73 0.13
CA MET A 33 -7.30 5.28 -0.60
C MET A 33 -6.88 6.27 -1.70
N SER A 34 -7.83 6.91 -2.38
CA SER A 34 -7.54 7.93 -3.39
C SER A 34 -6.97 9.21 -2.78
N GLU A 35 -7.40 9.56 -1.57
CA GLU A 35 -6.85 10.67 -0.77
C GLU A 35 -5.37 10.42 -0.46
N GLU A 36 -5.03 9.26 0.14
CA GLU A 36 -3.63 8.92 0.51
C GLU A 36 -2.70 8.86 -0.71
N VAL A 37 -3.20 8.40 -1.88
CA VAL A 37 -2.43 8.44 -3.13
C VAL A 37 -2.15 9.87 -3.59
N GLY A 38 -3.10 10.79 -3.37
CA GLY A 38 -2.90 12.21 -3.65
C GLY A 38 -1.85 12.85 -2.74
N GLU A 39 -1.83 12.46 -1.47
CA GLU A 39 -0.83 12.90 -0.49
C GLU A 39 0.56 12.38 -0.84
N LEU A 40 0.70 11.08 -1.15
CA LEU A 40 1.94 10.51 -1.67
C LEU A 40 2.43 11.25 -2.93
N ALA A 41 1.53 11.52 -3.88
CA ALA A 41 1.88 12.21 -5.11
C ALA A 41 2.41 13.63 -4.83
N ARG A 42 1.86 14.32 -3.82
CA ARG A 42 2.33 15.63 -3.38
C ARG A 42 3.75 15.55 -2.83
N GLU A 43 4.05 14.61 -1.94
CA GLU A 43 5.39 14.49 -1.34
C GLU A 43 6.44 14.01 -2.35
N VAL A 44 6.08 13.11 -3.28
CA VAL A 44 6.95 12.74 -4.40
C VAL A 44 7.29 13.95 -5.26
N ASN A 45 6.29 14.80 -5.57
CA ASN A 45 6.52 16.00 -6.37
C ASN A 45 7.35 17.05 -5.61
N HIS A 46 7.21 17.13 -4.29
CA HIS A 46 8.05 17.98 -3.45
C HIS A 46 9.53 17.55 -3.45
N GLN A 47 9.81 16.25 -3.44
CA GLN A 47 11.17 15.73 -3.32
C GLN A 47 11.87 15.52 -4.67
N PHE A 48 11.13 15.09 -5.69
CA PHE A 48 11.69 14.66 -6.98
C PHE A 48 11.12 15.43 -8.18
N GLY A 49 10.12 16.28 -7.96
CA GLY A 49 9.45 17.05 -8.99
C GLY A 49 9.85 18.52 -9.03
N GLU A 50 9.04 19.31 -9.74
CA GLU A 50 9.34 20.71 -10.03
C GLU A 50 8.75 21.68 -9.00
N LYS A 51 7.91 21.19 -8.09
CA LYS A 51 7.21 22.01 -7.11
C LYS A 51 7.90 21.88 -5.75
N PRO A 52 8.68 22.88 -5.28
CA PRO A 52 9.29 22.82 -3.96
C PRO A 52 8.24 22.89 -2.84
N LYS A 53 8.49 22.16 -1.76
CA LYS A 53 7.69 22.20 -0.52
C LYS A 53 7.75 23.59 0.10
N LYS A 54 6.59 24.13 0.49
CA LYS A 54 6.52 25.42 1.20
C LYS A 54 6.87 25.20 2.67
N SER A 55 7.49 26.20 3.30
CA SER A 55 7.80 26.16 4.74
C SER A 55 6.56 26.15 5.65
N THR A 56 5.39 26.44 5.09
CA THR A 56 4.09 26.40 5.78
C THR A 56 3.37 25.06 5.64
N GLU A 57 3.85 24.15 4.79
CA GLU A 57 3.25 22.82 4.63
C GLU A 57 3.73 21.90 5.76
N GLU A 58 2.85 21.00 6.21
CA GLU A 58 3.17 20.06 7.29
C GLU A 58 4.34 19.13 6.92
N ASP A 59 5.04 18.68 7.95
CA ASP A 59 6.18 17.78 7.79
C ASP A 59 5.70 16.34 7.54
N ASN A 60 5.21 16.08 6.32
CA ASN A 60 5.02 14.73 5.79
C ASN A 60 6.23 14.23 5.00
N SER A 61 6.29 12.91 4.85
CA SER A 61 7.34 12.22 4.11
C SER A 61 6.77 11.08 3.28
N ILE A 62 7.44 10.74 2.19
CA ILE A 62 7.06 9.60 1.34
C ILE A 62 6.93 8.30 2.15
N GLU A 63 7.73 8.12 3.20
CA GLU A 63 7.64 6.96 4.08
C GLU A 63 6.30 6.87 4.80
N LEU A 64 5.83 7.99 5.37
CA LEU A 64 4.54 8.05 6.05
C LEU A 64 3.38 7.84 5.08
N GLU A 65 3.41 8.49 3.91
CA GLU A 65 2.35 8.36 2.90
C GLU A 65 2.24 6.92 2.34
N LEU A 66 3.39 6.24 2.18
CA LEU A 66 3.38 4.81 1.84
C LEU A 66 2.82 3.96 2.98
N GLY A 67 3.06 4.36 4.23
CA GLY A 67 2.45 3.76 5.42
C GLY A 67 0.94 3.91 5.44
N ASP A 68 0.42 5.10 5.12
CA ASP A 68 -1.03 5.37 5.07
C ASP A 68 -1.72 4.58 3.95
N ILE A 69 -1.07 4.48 2.78
CA ILE A 69 -1.55 3.61 1.69
C ILE A 69 -1.55 2.14 2.11
N LEU A 70 -0.53 1.67 2.82
CA LEU A 70 -0.49 0.31 3.34
C LEU A 70 -1.62 0.08 4.36
N PHE A 71 -1.83 1.01 5.29
CA PHE A 71 -2.87 0.94 6.30
C PHE A 71 -4.27 0.89 5.67
N ILE A 72 -4.59 1.77 4.72
CA ILE A 72 -5.90 1.77 4.07
C ILE A 72 -6.10 0.53 3.20
N THR A 73 -5.04 0.00 2.58
CA THR A 73 -5.08 -1.27 1.84
C THR A 73 -5.43 -2.43 2.76
N ILE A 74 -4.82 -2.50 3.94
CA ILE A 74 -5.13 -3.51 4.96
C ILE A 74 -6.58 -3.34 5.46
N CYS A 75 -7.01 -2.12 5.76
CA CYS A 75 -8.41 -1.87 6.15
C CYS A 75 -9.40 -2.36 5.09
N PHE A 76 -9.10 -2.09 3.81
CA PHE A 76 -9.92 -2.55 2.69
C PHE A 76 -9.97 -4.08 2.63
N ALA A 77 -8.81 -4.74 2.70
CA ALA A 77 -8.74 -6.18 2.67
C ALA A 77 -9.50 -6.84 3.82
N ASN A 78 -9.26 -6.38 5.06
CA ASN A 78 -9.93 -6.90 6.24
C ASN A 78 -11.46 -6.70 6.17
N SER A 79 -11.92 -5.53 5.71
CA SER A 79 -13.36 -5.23 5.57
C SER A 79 -14.10 -6.19 4.62
N LEU A 80 -13.38 -6.83 3.70
CA LEU A 80 -13.90 -7.77 2.72
C LEU A 80 -13.52 -9.23 3.02
N GLY A 81 -12.81 -9.50 4.12
CA GLY A 81 -12.31 -10.84 4.46
C GLY A 81 -11.24 -11.36 3.49
N ILE A 82 -10.41 -10.47 2.94
CA ILE A 82 -9.34 -10.82 2.00
C ILE A 82 -8.03 -11.04 2.76
N ASP A 83 -7.40 -12.19 2.54
CA ASP A 83 -6.02 -12.46 2.97
C ASP A 83 -5.04 -11.85 1.95
N LEU A 84 -4.28 -10.84 2.39
CA LEU A 84 -3.30 -10.15 1.55
C LEU A 84 -2.06 -11.01 1.27
N THR A 85 -1.75 -11.99 2.13
CA THR A 85 -0.68 -12.96 1.89
C THR A 85 -1.08 -13.86 0.71
N GLU A 86 -2.30 -14.38 0.72
CA GLU A 86 -2.81 -15.19 -0.40
C GLU A 86 -2.93 -14.36 -1.69
N ALA A 87 -3.40 -13.10 -1.59
CA ALA A 87 -3.48 -12.20 -2.73
C ALA A 87 -2.09 -11.91 -3.33
N HIS A 88 -1.09 -11.66 -2.49
CA HIS A 88 0.30 -11.48 -2.90
C HIS A 88 0.82 -12.72 -3.63
N ASP A 89 0.62 -13.92 -3.07
CA ASP A 89 1.12 -15.16 -3.65
C ASP A 89 0.51 -15.43 -5.04
N LYS A 90 -0.78 -15.16 -5.21
CA LYS A 90 -1.46 -15.24 -6.52
C LYS A 90 -0.85 -14.27 -7.54
N VAL A 91 -0.56 -13.03 -7.13
CA VAL A 91 0.07 -12.02 -8.00
C VAL A 91 1.49 -12.43 -8.39
N MET A 92 2.27 -12.91 -7.43
CA MET A 92 3.64 -13.36 -7.69
C MET A 92 3.68 -14.60 -8.58
N HIS A 93 2.80 -15.57 -8.36
CA HIS A 93 2.68 -16.73 -9.24
C HIS A 93 2.39 -16.32 -10.68
N LYS A 94 1.46 -15.37 -10.89
CA LYS A 94 1.14 -14.81 -12.21
C LYS A 94 2.37 -14.17 -12.87
N PHE A 95 3.19 -13.43 -12.13
CA PHE A 95 4.41 -12.82 -12.68
C PHE A 95 5.50 -13.86 -13.00
N GLN A 96 5.66 -14.88 -12.17
CA GLN A 96 6.67 -15.92 -12.35
C GLN A 96 6.34 -16.92 -13.45
N THR A 97 5.07 -17.10 -13.81
CA THR A 97 4.63 -18.09 -14.79
C THR A 97 4.20 -17.44 -16.10
N ARG A 98 3.15 -16.63 -16.04
CA ARG A 98 2.49 -16.08 -17.23
C ARG A 98 3.29 -14.94 -17.85
N ASP A 99 3.88 -14.08 -17.01
CA ASP A 99 4.66 -12.93 -17.45
C ASP A 99 6.19 -13.20 -17.35
N ALA A 100 6.61 -14.48 -17.23
CA ALA A 100 7.99 -14.89 -16.91
C ALA A 100 9.04 -14.40 -17.91
N ASN A 101 8.65 -14.25 -19.18
CA ASN A 101 9.50 -13.79 -20.28
C ASN A 101 9.11 -12.39 -20.77
N ARG A 102 8.29 -11.66 -19.99
CA ARG A 102 7.86 -10.30 -20.37
C ARG A 102 8.98 -9.27 -20.21
N TRP A 103 9.94 -9.54 -19.34
CA TRP A 103 11.03 -8.62 -19.01
C TRP A 103 12.37 -9.33 -19.07
N THR A 104 13.40 -8.64 -19.57
CA THR A 104 14.78 -9.13 -19.62
C THR A 104 15.31 -9.30 -18.20
N LYS A 105 15.81 -10.50 -17.87
CA LYS A 105 16.47 -10.73 -16.58
C LYS A 105 17.86 -10.10 -16.61
N ILE A 106 18.34 -9.61 -15.47
CA ILE A 106 19.68 -9.02 -15.35
C ILE A 106 20.75 -10.00 -15.84
N ASP A 107 20.54 -11.31 -15.62
CA ASP A 107 21.48 -12.37 -16.01
C ASP A 107 21.31 -12.89 -17.45
N THR A 108 20.49 -12.24 -18.30
CA THR A 108 20.30 -12.67 -19.71
C THR A 108 21.22 -11.98 -20.72
N GLU A 109 22.14 -11.10 -20.29
CA GLU A 109 23.24 -10.62 -21.14
C GLU A 109 24.54 -11.37 -20.83
N LEU A 110 24.63 -12.64 -21.23
CA LEU A 110 25.90 -13.34 -21.43
C LEU A 110 25.73 -14.38 -22.55
N GLU A 111 25.84 -13.94 -23.79
CA GLU A 111 26.58 -14.54 -24.93
C GLU A 111 26.40 -13.71 -26.20
#